data_AF-A0A432XDX2-F1
#
_entry.id   AF-A0A432XDX2-F1
#
_cell.length_a   1.000
_cell.length_b   1.000
_cell.length_c   1.000
_cell.angle_alpha   90.00
_cell.angle_beta   90.00
_cell.angle_gamma   90.00
#
_symmetry.space_group_name_H-M   'P 1'
#
loop_
_entity.id
_entity.type
_entity.pdbx_description
1 polymer ?
#
loop_
_entity_poly.entity_id
_entity_poly.type
_entity_poly.pdbx_seq_one_letter_code
_entity_poly.pdbx_strand_id
1 'polypeptide(L)'
;MENSTIRTPKHKLTLAQNHLQTLRLYGFVQGDTSRDLVAIGDAELGAHGWRYLLQQVVARNIDFGVLQWTQYGTESFQSPRPWLFETATLWQHEMPLWLGLHTEPDYFAEMAKGVEAQQTFFDTYLRKVNASAAQWQLWTQQHQESFLGWYAPLELSDAYFATEQQRAQLYSFLAALKQRLGTTPPAISLFINADLNPRELGHWLQGSADQRSLCADLRKAFSSTSSPS
;
A
#
# COMPACT_ATOMS: atom_id res chain seq x y z
N MET A 1 -58.39 6.12 -12.96
CA MET A 1 -57.76 6.52 -11.69
C MET A 1 -56.82 5.42 -11.28
N GLU A 2 -55.55 5.58 -11.64
CA GLU A 2 -54.43 4.73 -11.23
C GLU A 2 -53.94 5.13 -9.83
N ASN A 3 -53.57 4.13 -9.02
CA ASN A 3 -52.62 4.18 -7.90
C ASN A 3 -52.58 2.76 -7.28
N SER A 4 -51.48 2.16 -6.84
CA SER A 4 -50.06 2.47 -6.85
C SER A 4 -49.36 1.17 -6.43
N THR A 5 -48.53 0.58 -7.29
CA THR A 5 -47.62 -0.51 -6.92
C THR A 5 -46.24 0.09 -6.80
N ILE A 6 -45.80 0.39 -5.58
CA ILE A 6 -44.44 0.88 -5.32
C ILE A 6 -43.46 -0.29 -5.46
N ARG A 7 -42.83 -0.40 -6.63
CA ARG A 7 -41.61 -1.19 -6.84
C ARG A 7 -40.42 -0.38 -6.37
N THR A 8 -39.67 -0.91 -5.40
CA THR A 8 -38.33 -0.46 -5.03
C THR A 8 -37.36 -0.55 -6.23
N PRO A 9 -36.56 0.50 -6.53
CA PRO A 9 -35.53 0.42 -7.55
C PRO A 9 -34.31 -0.34 -7.01
N LYS A 10 -34.00 -1.48 -7.63
CA LYS A 10 -32.70 -2.14 -7.52
C LYS A 10 -31.69 -1.34 -8.36
N HIS A 11 -30.93 -0.45 -7.73
CA HIS A 11 -29.75 0.11 -8.39
C HIS A 11 -28.66 -0.97 -8.43
N LYS A 12 -28.52 -1.61 -9.59
CA LYS A 12 -27.33 -2.39 -9.96
C LYS A 12 -26.17 -1.40 -10.09
N LEU A 13 -25.15 -1.51 -9.24
CA LEU A 13 -23.88 -0.84 -9.47
C LEU A 13 -23.16 -1.60 -10.59
N THR A 14 -23.07 -0.98 -11.76
CA THR A 14 -22.27 -1.45 -12.89
C THR A 14 -20.84 -0.98 -12.67
N LEU A 15 -19.89 -1.90 -12.42
CA LEU A 15 -18.46 -1.57 -12.43
C LEU A 15 -18.04 -1.31 -13.88
N ALA A 16 -17.94 -0.03 -14.25
CA ALA A 16 -17.21 0.36 -15.45
C ALA A 16 -15.71 0.41 -15.10
N GLN A 17 -14.93 -0.50 -15.66
CA GLN A 17 -13.47 -0.40 -15.68
C GLN A 17 -13.09 0.76 -16.60
N ASN A 18 -12.83 1.94 -16.02
CA ASN A 18 -12.14 3.03 -16.69
C ASN A 18 -10.67 3.02 -16.27
N HIS A 19 -9.77 2.91 -17.25
CA HIS A 19 -8.31 2.92 -17.10
C HIS A 19 -7.75 4.33 -16.84
N LEU A 20 -8.37 5.11 -15.95
CA LEU A 20 -7.88 6.43 -15.55
C LEU A 20 -7.31 6.36 -14.13
N GLN A 21 -6.00 6.58 -14.06
CA GLN A 21 -5.11 6.93 -12.93
C GLN A 21 -5.83 7.23 -11.60
N THR A 22 -6.24 6.19 -10.89
CA THR A 22 -6.79 6.31 -9.53
C THR A 22 -5.71 5.86 -8.55
N LEU A 23 -5.17 6.77 -7.73
CA LEU A 23 -4.36 6.43 -6.54
C LEU A 23 -5.23 5.56 -5.62
N ARG A 24 -4.86 4.28 -5.39
CA ARG A 24 -5.66 3.41 -4.53
C ARG A 24 -5.08 3.36 -3.14
N LEU A 25 -5.68 4.05 -2.21
CA LEU A 25 -5.32 3.99 -0.81
C LEU A 25 -5.65 2.62 -0.17
N TYR A 26 -4.74 2.03 0.60
CA TYR A 26 -5.02 0.78 1.34
C TYR A 26 -5.11 1.09 2.83
N GLY A 27 -6.14 0.65 3.52
CA GLY A 27 -6.16 0.62 4.98
C GLY A 27 -6.08 -0.85 5.39
N PHE A 28 -5.07 -1.24 6.16
CA PHE A 28 -5.01 -2.60 6.70
C PHE A 28 -5.60 -2.56 8.11
N VAL A 29 -6.80 -3.11 8.29
CA VAL A 29 -7.41 -3.25 9.62
C VAL A 29 -7.13 -4.67 10.09
N GLN A 30 -6.42 -4.81 11.21
CA GLN A 30 -6.31 -6.08 11.91
C GLN A 30 -7.48 -6.18 12.90
N GLY A 31 -8.63 -6.66 12.41
CA GLY A 31 -9.81 -6.83 13.23
C GLY A 31 -10.85 -7.67 12.49
N ASP A 32 -11.35 -8.67 13.18
CA ASP A 32 -12.19 -9.76 12.68
C ASP A 32 -13.47 -9.29 11.95
N THR A 33 -13.88 -10.12 11.00
CA THR A 33 -15.11 -10.11 10.17
C THR A 33 -15.18 -9.13 8.98
N SER A 34 -15.39 -9.75 7.83
CA SER A 34 -15.73 -9.22 6.51
C SER A 34 -16.38 -7.83 6.48
N ARG A 35 -15.85 -7.01 5.58
CA ARG A 35 -16.40 -5.73 5.06
C ARG A 35 -15.99 -4.53 5.90
N ASP A 36 -14.94 -3.84 5.44
CA ASP A 36 -15.04 -2.45 4.96
C ASP A 36 -13.65 -1.98 4.50
N LEU A 37 -13.32 -2.25 3.24
CA LEU A 37 -12.19 -1.62 2.55
C LEU A 37 -12.73 -0.38 1.84
N VAL A 38 -12.16 0.79 2.12
CA VAL A 38 -12.57 2.04 1.48
C VAL A 38 -11.36 2.62 0.74
N ALA A 39 -11.39 2.52 -0.58
CA ALA A 39 -10.43 3.18 -1.47
C ALA A 39 -10.99 4.56 -1.84
N ILE A 40 -10.24 5.61 -1.53
CA ILE A 40 -10.61 7.00 -1.81
C ILE A 40 -9.42 7.67 -2.47
N GLY A 41 -9.63 8.28 -3.63
CA GLY A 41 -8.59 9.01 -4.34
C GLY A 41 -9.22 9.96 -5.35
N ASP A 42 -9.14 11.25 -5.10
CA ASP A 42 -9.52 12.27 -6.06
C ASP A 42 -8.85 13.61 -5.74
N ALA A 43 -8.19 14.21 -6.74
CA ALA A 43 -7.64 15.57 -6.63
C ALA A 43 -8.78 16.62 -6.59
N GLU A 44 -9.98 16.28 -7.04
CA GLU A 44 -11.15 17.16 -7.12
C GLU A 44 -11.87 17.34 -5.78
N LEU A 45 -11.66 16.46 -4.79
CA LEU A 45 -12.29 16.53 -3.47
C LEU A 45 -11.89 17.79 -2.68
N GLY A 46 -10.68 18.31 -2.93
CA GLY A 46 -10.10 19.41 -2.17
C GLY A 46 -9.95 19.12 -0.66
N ALA A 47 -9.41 20.08 0.08
CA ALA A 47 -9.09 19.90 1.50
C ALA A 47 -10.32 19.55 2.37
N HIS A 48 -11.48 20.16 2.09
CA HIS A 48 -12.71 19.91 2.84
C HIS A 48 -13.26 18.50 2.60
N GLY A 49 -13.27 18.04 1.35
CA GLY A 49 -13.70 16.68 1.03
C GLY A 49 -12.79 15.64 1.67
N TRP A 50 -11.47 15.83 1.58
CA TRP A 50 -10.50 14.96 2.23
C TRP A 50 -10.66 14.90 3.74
N ARG A 51 -10.77 16.04 4.42
CA ARG A 51 -10.97 16.07 5.88
C ARG A 51 -12.27 15.37 6.28
N TYR A 52 -13.37 15.62 5.58
CA TYR A 52 -14.64 14.96 5.85
C TYR A 52 -14.50 13.44 5.74
N LEU A 53 -13.88 12.95 4.66
CA LEU A 53 -13.69 11.51 4.44
C LEU A 53 -12.79 10.88 5.51
N LEU A 54 -11.70 11.53 5.87
CA LEU A 54 -10.80 11.06 6.94
C LEU A 54 -11.53 10.98 8.28
N GLN A 55 -12.37 11.96 8.62
CA GLN A 55 -13.19 11.91 9.82
C GLN A 55 -14.18 10.74 9.80
N GLN A 56 -14.76 10.39 8.63
CA GLN A 56 -15.62 9.20 8.50
C GLN A 56 -14.82 7.91 8.68
N VAL A 57 -13.57 7.87 8.21
CA VAL A 57 -12.65 6.73 8.38
C VAL A 57 -12.29 6.56 9.86
N VAL A 58 -11.88 7.63 10.55
CA VAL A 58 -11.56 7.62 11.98
C VAL A 58 -12.76 7.20 12.82
N ALA A 59 -13.97 7.67 12.48
CA ALA A 59 -15.21 7.28 13.18
C ALA A 59 -15.53 5.78 13.10
N ARG A 60 -14.86 5.03 12.20
CA ARG A 60 -14.98 3.56 12.08
C ARG A 60 -13.90 2.80 12.84
N ASN A 61 -13.12 3.47 13.70
CA ASN A 61 -12.01 2.87 14.45
C ASN A 61 -10.95 2.23 13.54
N ILE A 62 -10.63 2.90 12.42
CA ILE A 62 -9.51 2.49 11.56
C ILE A 62 -8.23 3.08 12.16
N ASP A 63 -7.23 2.23 12.43
CA ASP A 63 -6.03 2.62 13.19
C ASP A 63 -5.02 3.42 12.37
N PHE A 64 -4.92 3.18 11.07
CA PHE A 64 -3.97 3.86 10.19
C PHE A 64 -4.36 3.82 8.71
N GLY A 65 -3.72 4.71 7.95
CA GLY A 65 -3.77 4.77 6.50
C GLY A 65 -2.55 4.18 5.79
N VAL A 66 -2.70 3.82 4.52
CA VAL A 66 -1.59 3.64 3.58
C VAL A 66 -1.86 4.46 2.33
N LEU A 67 -1.03 5.48 2.14
CA LEU A 67 -0.90 6.15 0.85
C LEU A 67 -0.17 5.19 -0.08
N GLN A 68 -0.80 4.70 -1.13
CA GLN A 68 -0.23 3.56 -1.87
C GLN A 68 0.99 3.92 -2.71
N TRP A 69 0.96 5.03 -3.43
CA TRP A 69 2.12 5.48 -4.19
C TRP A 69 2.23 6.99 -4.19
N THR A 70 3.44 7.50 -3.97
CA THR A 70 3.73 8.93 -4.16
C THR A 70 4.08 9.26 -5.61
N GLN A 71 4.28 8.25 -6.45
CA GLN A 71 4.58 8.39 -7.88
C GLN A 71 4.16 7.12 -8.62
N TYR A 72 3.52 7.27 -9.78
CA TYR A 72 3.12 6.16 -10.66
C TYR A 72 3.73 6.33 -12.05
N GLY A 73 4.75 5.52 -12.36
CA GLY A 73 5.56 5.72 -13.57
C GLY A 73 6.20 7.12 -13.56
N THR A 74 5.84 7.96 -14.53
CA THR A 74 6.31 9.35 -14.62
C THR A 74 5.43 10.36 -13.89
N GLU A 75 4.26 9.94 -13.39
CA GLU A 75 3.29 10.81 -12.73
C GLU A 75 3.66 11.01 -11.25
N SER A 76 3.96 12.24 -10.84
CA SER A 76 4.47 12.55 -9.49
C SER A 76 3.47 13.22 -8.55
N PHE A 77 2.24 13.51 -9.01
CA PHE A 77 1.15 14.13 -8.22
C PHE A 77 1.54 15.46 -7.51
N GLN A 78 2.64 16.08 -7.93
CA GLN A 78 3.20 17.32 -7.37
C GLN A 78 2.86 18.56 -8.21
N SER A 79 2.41 18.37 -9.46
CA SER A 79 2.15 19.42 -10.43
C SER A 79 0.79 19.20 -11.11
N PRO A 80 0.01 20.26 -11.45
CA PRO A 80 0.30 21.69 -11.26
C PRO A 80 0.09 22.18 -9.82
N ARG A 81 -0.40 21.32 -8.92
CA ARG A 81 -0.52 21.59 -7.48
C ARG A 81 0.03 20.39 -6.71
N PRO A 82 0.68 20.60 -5.56
CA PRO A 82 1.19 19.53 -4.72
C PRO A 82 0.08 18.87 -3.88
N TRP A 83 -1.04 18.54 -4.52
CA TRP A 83 -2.26 18.10 -3.85
C TRP A 83 -2.04 16.86 -2.97
N LEU A 84 -1.10 15.99 -3.36
CA LEU A 84 -0.75 14.81 -2.59
C LEU A 84 -0.05 15.17 -1.26
N PHE A 85 0.87 16.14 -1.29
CA PHE A 85 1.50 16.65 -0.06
C PHE A 85 0.46 17.32 0.84
N GLU A 86 -0.42 18.13 0.28
CA GLU A 86 -1.49 18.78 1.05
C GLU A 86 -2.43 17.74 1.69
N THR A 87 -2.80 16.71 0.93
CA THR A 87 -3.67 15.63 1.41
C THR A 87 -2.98 14.79 2.48
N ALA A 88 -1.72 14.40 2.29
CA ALA A 88 -0.95 13.68 3.32
C ALA A 88 -0.79 14.52 4.58
N THR A 89 -0.57 15.83 4.43
CA THR A 89 -0.48 16.76 5.56
C THR A 89 -1.79 16.91 6.31
N LEU A 90 -2.94 16.91 5.61
CA LEU A 90 -4.25 16.88 6.26
C LEU A 90 -4.49 15.55 6.97
N TRP A 91 -4.11 14.45 6.33
CA TRP A 91 -4.30 13.10 6.84
C TRP A 91 -3.68 12.89 8.21
N GLN A 92 -2.40 13.25 8.36
CA GLN A 92 -1.64 12.96 9.58
C GLN A 92 -2.24 13.58 10.84
N HIS A 93 -3.09 14.61 10.70
CA HIS A 93 -3.81 15.23 11.81
C HIS A 93 -4.97 14.38 12.31
N GLU A 94 -5.48 13.48 11.46
CA GLU A 94 -6.63 12.64 11.74
C GLU A 94 -6.20 11.21 12.13
N MET A 95 -5.14 10.66 11.51
CA MET A 95 -4.63 9.33 11.84
C MET A 95 -3.19 9.07 11.35
N PRO A 96 -2.46 8.08 11.92
CA PRO A 96 -1.16 7.63 11.41
C PRO A 96 -1.21 7.11 9.97
N LEU A 97 -0.10 7.21 9.23
CA LEU A 97 -0.02 6.73 7.85
C LEU A 97 1.31 6.07 7.48
N TRP A 98 1.21 5.05 6.63
CA TRP A 98 2.31 4.55 5.81
C TRP A 98 2.37 5.32 4.49
N LEU A 99 3.57 5.73 4.10
CA LEU A 99 3.79 6.49 2.87
C LEU A 99 4.31 5.59 1.77
N GLY A 100 3.54 5.48 0.70
CA GLY A 100 3.87 4.67 -0.47
C GLY A 100 5.04 5.21 -1.23
N LEU A 101 5.98 4.34 -1.61
CA LEU A 101 7.04 4.67 -2.54
C LEU A 101 6.49 4.77 -3.97
N HIS A 102 7.34 5.17 -4.92
CA HIS A 102 7.01 5.05 -6.33
C HIS A 102 6.62 3.61 -6.72
N THR A 103 5.84 3.48 -7.78
CA THR A 103 5.58 2.21 -8.46
C THR A 103 5.72 2.38 -9.97
N GLU A 104 6.00 1.27 -10.66
CA GLU A 104 5.98 1.20 -12.11
C GLU A 104 4.67 0.56 -12.61
N PRO A 105 4.13 1.01 -13.76
CA PRO A 105 2.88 0.51 -14.31
C PRO A 105 2.96 -0.93 -14.84
N ASP A 106 4.16 -1.42 -15.12
CA ASP A 106 4.43 -2.70 -15.74
C ASP A 106 4.73 -3.82 -14.73
N TYR A 107 4.64 -3.55 -13.42
CA TYR A 107 4.96 -4.52 -12.35
C TYR A 107 4.40 -5.92 -12.63
N PHE A 108 3.08 -6.06 -12.80
CA PHE A 108 2.46 -7.37 -13.02
C PHE A 108 2.92 -8.05 -14.31
N ALA A 109 3.18 -7.27 -15.36
CA ALA A 109 3.66 -7.79 -16.62
C ALA A 109 5.10 -8.32 -16.49
N GLU A 110 5.97 -7.62 -15.76
CA GLU A 110 7.34 -8.08 -15.51
C GLU A 110 7.38 -9.28 -14.55
N MET A 111 6.54 -9.29 -13.52
CA MET A 111 6.47 -10.42 -12.58
C MET A 111 6.06 -11.73 -13.26
N ALA A 112 5.21 -11.66 -14.29
CA ALA A 112 4.74 -12.83 -15.03
C ALA A 112 5.77 -13.41 -16.03
N LYS A 113 6.83 -12.67 -16.36
CA LYS A 113 7.84 -13.08 -17.38
C LYS A 113 8.94 -13.99 -16.83
N GLY A 114 8.99 -14.23 -15.53
CA GLY A 114 9.95 -15.10 -14.87
C GLY A 114 11.17 -14.38 -14.28
N VAL A 115 12.13 -15.16 -13.80
CA VAL A 115 13.21 -14.73 -12.90
C VAL A 115 14.03 -13.54 -13.45
N GLU A 116 14.47 -13.59 -14.71
CA GLU A 116 15.33 -12.54 -15.29
C GLU A 116 14.62 -11.18 -15.40
N ALA A 117 13.36 -11.18 -15.85
CA ALA A 117 12.53 -9.98 -15.92
C ALA A 117 12.22 -9.43 -14.53
N GLN A 118 11.88 -10.31 -13.59
CA GLN A 118 11.70 -9.94 -12.18
C GLN A 118 12.94 -9.27 -11.61
N GLN A 119 14.14 -9.78 -11.93
CA GLN A 119 15.41 -9.24 -11.41
C GLN A 119 15.66 -7.84 -11.98
N THR A 120 15.47 -7.69 -13.29
CA THR A 120 15.59 -6.41 -13.99
C THR A 120 14.64 -5.36 -13.41
N PHE A 121 13.40 -5.77 -13.11
CA PHE A 121 12.42 -4.92 -12.44
C PHE A 121 12.90 -4.50 -11.05
N PHE A 122 13.30 -5.45 -10.21
CA PHE A 122 13.76 -5.17 -8.84
C PHE A 122 14.98 -4.24 -8.81
N ASP A 123 15.96 -4.44 -9.69
CA ASP A 123 17.12 -3.56 -9.79
C ASP A 123 16.73 -2.14 -10.21
N THR A 124 15.78 -2.02 -11.13
CA THR A 124 15.23 -0.72 -11.55
C THR A 124 14.48 -0.04 -10.42
N TYR A 125 13.62 -0.77 -9.71
CA TYR A 125 12.88 -0.29 -8.56
C TYR A 125 13.84 0.23 -7.48
N LEU A 126 14.83 -0.57 -7.09
CA LEU A 126 15.81 -0.20 -6.06
C LEU A 126 16.59 1.08 -6.41
N ARG A 127 16.91 1.31 -7.69
CA ARG A 127 17.55 2.57 -8.14
C ARG A 127 16.67 3.80 -7.89
N LYS A 128 15.35 3.66 -7.99
CA LYS A 128 14.37 4.74 -7.84
C LYS A 128 13.90 4.95 -6.40
N VAL A 129 13.99 3.94 -5.52
CA VAL A 129 13.56 4.02 -4.10
C VAL A 129 14.16 5.22 -3.38
N ASN A 130 15.48 5.43 -3.51
CA ASN A 130 16.14 6.52 -2.78
C ASN A 130 15.62 7.90 -3.21
N ALA A 131 15.33 8.09 -4.50
CA ALA A 131 14.78 9.34 -5.01
C ALA A 131 13.35 9.55 -4.48
N SER A 132 12.52 8.50 -4.49
CA SER A 132 11.17 8.53 -3.93
C SER A 132 11.17 8.90 -2.44
N ALA A 133 12.07 8.30 -1.65
CA ALA A 133 12.19 8.59 -0.23
C ALA A 133 12.72 10.01 0.03
N ALA A 134 13.72 10.45 -0.74
CA ALA A 134 14.32 11.78 -0.60
C ALA A 134 13.32 12.91 -0.88
N GLN A 135 12.42 12.73 -1.87
CA GLN A 135 11.37 13.72 -2.18
C GLN A 135 10.46 14.01 -0.98
N TRP A 136 10.29 13.04 -0.08
CA TRP A 136 9.40 13.13 1.08
C TRP A 136 10.17 13.21 2.41
N GLN A 137 11.48 13.38 2.36
CA GLN A 137 12.32 13.41 3.55
C GLN A 137 11.96 14.56 4.51
N LEU A 138 11.72 15.76 3.98
CA LEU A 138 11.33 16.90 4.83
C LEU A 138 9.97 16.66 5.49
N TRP A 139 9.00 16.17 4.72
CA TRP A 139 7.67 15.88 5.23
C TRP A 139 7.72 14.80 6.33
N THR A 140 8.44 13.71 6.10
CA THR A 140 8.57 12.63 7.11
C THR A 140 9.31 13.10 8.36
N GLN A 141 10.27 14.03 8.25
CA GLN A 141 10.94 14.65 9.41
C GLN A 141 10.03 15.59 10.19
N GLN A 142 9.16 16.35 9.51
CA GLN A 142 8.21 17.25 10.16
C GLN A 142 7.05 16.52 10.84
N HIS A 143 6.80 15.26 10.44
CA HIS A 143 5.60 14.52 10.81
C HIS A 143 5.91 13.12 11.38
N GLN A 144 7.03 13.00 12.10
CA GLN A 144 7.54 11.72 12.61
C GLN A 144 6.55 10.98 13.52
N GLU A 145 5.71 11.68 14.28
CA GLU A 145 4.78 11.08 15.25
C GLU A 145 3.66 10.26 14.58
N SER A 146 3.23 10.66 13.38
CA SER A 146 2.16 10.01 12.62
C SER A 146 2.67 9.25 11.39
N PHE A 147 3.99 9.26 11.15
CA PHE A 147 4.62 8.55 10.05
C PHE A 147 5.04 7.14 10.50
N LEU A 148 4.29 6.13 10.06
CA LEU A 148 4.53 4.73 10.45
C LEU A 148 5.71 4.12 9.72
N GLY A 149 5.97 4.56 8.49
CA GLY A 149 7.07 4.08 7.66
C GLY A 149 6.75 4.06 6.17
N TRP A 150 7.62 3.41 5.40
CA TRP A 150 7.48 3.33 3.94
C TRP A 150 6.65 2.12 3.53
N TYR A 151 5.69 2.30 2.63
CA TYR A 151 5.01 1.20 1.97
C TYR A 151 5.61 0.99 0.58
N ALA A 152 6.08 -0.21 0.29
CA ALA A 152 6.46 -0.60 -1.07
C ALA A 152 5.22 -1.12 -1.80
N PRO A 153 4.71 -0.43 -2.83
CA PRO A 153 3.49 -0.80 -3.57
C PRO A 153 3.70 -1.98 -4.53
N LEU A 154 4.30 -3.06 -4.03
CA LEU A 154 4.49 -4.30 -4.76
C LEU A 154 3.51 -5.32 -4.19
N GLU A 155 2.49 -5.66 -4.98
CA GLU A 155 1.52 -6.69 -4.61
C GLU A 155 2.16 -8.06 -4.83
N LEU A 156 2.79 -8.61 -3.78
CA LEU A 156 3.50 -9.88 -3.87
C LEU A 156 2.49 -11.03 -3.92
N SER A 157 2.68 -11.98 -4.85
CA SER A 157 1.75 -13.09 -5.00
C SER A 157 2.46 -14.43 -5.13
N ASP A 158 1.87 -15.47 -4.53
CA ASP A 158 2.29 -16.86 -4.69
C ASP A 158 2.31 -17.31 -6.15
N ALA A 159 1.49 -16.70 -7.01
CA ALA A 159 1.50 -16.90 -8.46
C ALA A 159 2.84 -16.52 -9.12
N TYR A 160 3.49 -15.46 -8.65
CA TYR A 160 4.73 -14.93 -9.24
C TYR A 160 6.00 -15.46 -8.56
N PHE A 161 5.86 -15.98 -7.34
CA PHE A 161 6.96 -16.49 -6.50
C PHE A 161 6.82 -17.98 -6.18
N ALA A 162 6.39 -18.76 -7.19
CA ALA A 162 6.09 -20.19 -7.06
C ALA A 162 7.35 -21.06 -6.88
N THR A 163 8.51 -20.64 -7.40
CA THR A 163 9.77 -21.39 -7.30
C THR A 163 10.69 -20.88 -6.19
N GLU A 164 11.60 -21.75 -5.70
CA GLU A 164 12.60 -21.34 -4.70
C GLU A 164 13.52 -20.23 -5.20
N GLN A 165 13.87 -20.26 -6.48
CA GLN A 165 14.72 -19.23 -7.09
C GLN A 165 14.04 -17.86 -7.10
N GLN A 166 12.76 -17.79 -7.48
CA GLN A 166 11.98 -16.54 -7.42
C GLN A 166 11.85 -16.01 -5.99
N ARG A 167 11.65 -16.91 -5.00
CA ARG A 167 11.60 -16.52 -3.58
C ARG A 167 12.95 -16.01 -3.08
N ALA A 168 14.06 -16.69 -3.41
CA ALA A 168 15.41 -16.26 -3.04
C ALA A 168 15.75 -14.87 -3.59
N GLN A 169 15.35 -14.60 -4.83
CA GLN A 169 15.46 -13.28 -5.44
C GLN A 169 14.62 -12.23 -4.73
N LEU A 170 13.34 -12.51 -4.48
CA LEU A 170 12.46 -11.61 -3.74
C LEU A 170 13.05 -11.26 -2.38
N TYR A 171 13.58 -12.23 -1.65
CA TYR A 171 14.19 -11.95 -0.35
C TYR A 171 15.45 -11.09 -0.43
N SER A 172 16.28 -11.31 -1.45
CA SER A 172 17.47 -10.49 -1.70
C SER A 172 17.07 -9.04 -2.00
N PHE A 173 16.03 -8.86 -2.81
CA PHE A 173 15.41 -7.56 -3.08
C PHE A 173 14.88 -6.90 -1.80
N LEU A 174 14.11 -7.62 -0.98
CA LEU A 174 13.54 -7.09 0.27
C LEU A 174 14.61 -6.69 1.29
N ALA A 175 15.70 -7.45 1.37
CA ALA A 175 16.85 -7.11 2.21
C ALA A 175 17.53 -5.82 1.72
N ALA A 176 17.76 -5.70 0.41
CA ALA A 176 18.33 -4.49 -0.19
C ALA A 176 17.40 -3.27 -0.05
N LEU A 177 16.08 -3.47 -0.15
CA LEU A 177 15.07 -2.44 0.10
C LEU A 177 15.16 -1.94 1.55
N LYS A 178 15.17 -2.85 2.53
CA LYS A 178 15.32 -2.49 3.95
C LYS A 178 16.60 -1.68 4.18
N GLN A 179 17.72 -2.12 3.60
CA GLN A 179 18.99 -1.39 3.71
C GLN A 179 18.91 0.03 3.15
N ARG A 180 18.25 0.22 2.01
CA ARG A 180 18.09 1.55 1.38
C ARG A 180 17.21 2.50 2.19
N LEU A 181 16.18 1.96 2.85
CA LEU A 181 15.25 2.73 3.69
C LEU A 181 15.79 3.00 5.10
N GLY A 182 16.92 2.37 5.46
CA GLY A 182 17.60 2.58 6.72
C GLY A 182 16.81 2.04 7.92
N THR A 183 16.61 2.89 8.92
CA THR A 183 15.90 2.52 10.16
C THR A 183 14.39 2.65 10.04
N THR A 184 13.89 3.30 9.00
CA THR A 184 12.44 3.44 8.78
C THR A 184 11.87 2.10 8.33
N PRO A 185 10.82 1.57 9.01
CA PRO A 185 10.30 0.26 8.67
C PRO A 185 9.68 0.28 7.25
N PRO A 186 9.89 -0.78 6.45
CA PRO A 186 9.12 -1.01 5.24
C PRO A 186 7.86 -1.82 5.53
N ALA A 187 6.78 -1.55 4.80
CA ALA A 187 5.57 -2.34 4.65
C ALA A 187 5.44 -2.87 3.21
N ILE A 188 4.83 -4.04 3.06
CA ILE A 188 4.54 -4.68 1.77
C ILE A 188 3.12 -5.27 1.80
N SER A 189 2.51 -5.47 0.64
CA SER A 189 1.25 -6.19 0.51
C SER A 189 1.46 -7.57 -0.08
N LEU A 190 0.61 -8.50 0.33
CA LEU A 190 0.57 -9.85 -0.21
C LEU A 190 -0.84 -10.16 -0.73
N PHE A 191 -0.90 -10.79 -1.89
CA PHE A 191 -2.11 -11.28 -2.53
C PHE A 191 -1.96 -12.77 -2.84
N ILE A 192 -2.72 -13.60 -2.12
CA ILE A 192 -2.60 -15.06 -2.17
C ILE A 192 -3.70 -15.64 -3.05
N ASN A 193 -3.30 -16.35 -4.10
CA ASN A 193 -4.17 -17.08 -5.03
C ASN A 193 -4.37 -18.55 -4.65
N ALA A 194 -3.65 -19.04 -3.64
CA ALA A 194 -3.59 -20.44 -3.23
C ALA A 194 -2.93 -21.36 -4.27
N ASP A 195 -1.96 -20.81 -5.01
CA ASP A 195 -1.10 -21.57 -5.93
C ASP A 195 -0.06 -22.39 -5.15
N LEU A 196 0.38 -21.89 -3.99
CA LEU A 196 1.21 -22.63 -3.04
C LEU A 196 0.36 -23.38 -2.03
N ASN A 197 0.79 -24.61 -1.67
CA ASN A 197 0.11 -25.31 -0.58
C ASN A 197 0.37 -24.62 0.78
N PRO A 198 -0.49 -24.79 1.80
CA PRO A 198 -0.39 -24.05 3.06
C PRO A 198 0.96 -24.19 3.78
N ARG A 199 1.63 -25.33 3.65
CA ARG A 199 2.95 -25.55 4.25
C ARG A 199 4.01 -24.74 3.53
N GLU A 200 4.01 -24.77 2.19
CA GLU A 200 4.93 -23.99 1.36
C GLU A 200 4.72 -22.49 1.53
N LEU A 201 3.46 -22.04 1.57
CA LEU A 201 3.11 -20.66 1.88
C LEU A 201 3.61 -20.28 3.28
N GLY A 202 3.40 -21.14 4.29
CA GLY A 202 3.90 -20.91 5.65
C GLY A 202 5.43 -20.77 5.71
N HIS A 203 6.17 -21.60 4.98
CA HIS A 203 7.62 -21.49 4.86
C HIS A 203 8.05 -20.20 4.13
N TRP A 204 7.35 -19.85 3.05
CA TRP A 204 7.62 -18.62 2.32
C TRP A 204 7.42 -17.37 3.19
N LEU A 205 6.32 -17.30 3.94
CA LEU A 205 5.99 -16.17 4.81
C LEU A 205 6.91 -16.03 6.03
N GLN A 206 7.48 -17.14 6.50
CA GLN A 206 8.41 -17.11 7.63
C GLN A 206 9.82 -16.67 7.23
N GLY A 207 10.15 -16.75 5.94
CA GLY A 207 11.49 -16.51 5.42
C GLY A 207 12.53 -17.49 5.98
N SER A 208 13.78 -17.32 5.56
CA SER A 208 14.92 -17.99 6.20
C SER A 208 15.25 -17.34 7.56
N ALA A 209 16.12 -17.97 8.37
CA ALA A 209 16.46 -17.51 9.72
C ALA A 209 16.97 -16.05 9.79
N ASP A 210 17.68 -15.58 8.77
CA ASP A 210 18.17 -14.19 8.64
C ASP A 210 17.06 -13.19 8.27
N GLN A 211 15.95 -13.66 7.69
CA GLN A 211 14.86 -12.85 7.17
C GLN A 211 13.72 -12.64 8.19
N ARG A 212 13.74 -13.37 9.30
CA ARG A 212 12.75 -13.23 10.39
C ARG A 212 12.71 -11.83 11.00
N SER A 213 13.79 -11.04 10.93
CA SER A 213 13.79 -9.66 11.43
C SER A 213 12.87 -8.75 10.60
N LEU A 214 12.79 -8.94 9.27
CA LEU A 214 11.92 -8.15 8.40
C LEU A 214 10.43 -8.43 8.71
N CYS A 215 10.06 -9.71 8.87
CA CYS A 215 8.70 -10.10 9.24
C CYS A 215 8.34 -9.76 10.69
N ALA A 216 9.32 -9.77 11.60
CA ALA A 216 9.12 -9.36 12.99
C ALA A 216 8.95 -7.84 13.13
N ASP A 217 9.68 -7.04 12.34
CA ASP A 217 9.53 -5.58 12.32
C ASP A 217 8.18 -5.17 11.72
N LEU A 218 7.73 -5.86 10.66
CA LEU A 218 6.37 -5.74 10.15
C LEU A 218 5.34 -6.06 11.25
N ARG A 219 5.46 -7.21 11.93
CA ARG A 219 4.56 -7.56 13.03
C ARG A 219 4.58 -6.56 14.20
N LYS A 220 5.74 -6.02 14.57
CA LYS A 220 5.87 -5.01 15.64
C LYS A 220 5.24 -3.68 15.25
N ALA A 221 5.37 -3.28 13.99
CA ALA A 221 4.70 -2.08 13.47
C ALA A 221 3.17 -2.25 13.50
N PHE A 222 2.65 -3.48 13.35
CA PHE A 222 1.21 -3.79 13.47
C PHE A 222 0.74 -4.14 14.89
N SER A 223 1.62 -4.31 15.87
CA SER A 223 1.25 -4.75 17.24
C SER A 223 1.51 -3.72 18.35
N SER A 224 2.07 -2.55 18.05
CA SER A 224 2.46 -1.54 19.05
C SER A 224 1.45 -0.42 19.30
N THR A 225 0.22 -0.50 18.80
CA THR A 225 -0.89 0.40 19.21
C THR A 225 -1.71 -0.23 20.35
N SER A 226 -1.06 -0.53 21.48
CA SER A 226 -1.80 -0.68 22.74
C SER A 226 -1.98 0.71 23.36
N SER A 227 -3.25 1.15 23.33
CA SER A 227 -3.83 2.39 23.90
C SER A 227 -3.00 3.11 24.97
N PRO A 228 -2.83 4.46 24.89
CA PRO A 228 -2.46 5.23 26.06
C PRO A 228 -3.62 5.23 27.05
N SER A 229 -3.27 4.93 28.30
CA SER A 229 -4.09 5.04 29.51
C SER A 229 -4.62 6.44 29.77
#